data_AF-A0A173M9A2-F1
#
_entry.id   AF-A0A173M9A2-F1
#
_cell.length_a   1.000
_cell.length_b   1.000
_cell.length_c   1.000
_cell.angle_alpha   90.00
_cell.angle_beta   90.00
_cell.angle_gamma   90.00
#
_symmetry.space_group_name_H-M   'P 1'
#
loop_
_entity.id
_entity.type
_entity.pdbx_description
1 polymer ?
#
loop_
_entity_poly.entity_id
_entity_poly.type
_entity_poly.pdbx_seq_one_letter_code
_entity_poly.pdbx_strand_id
1 'polypeptide(L)'
;MTTHDLIGKTITNIYGIHAITQLEYFGLDTATIFVELNGDTVIHFPHTHRSQLHKTHLPAKAEAVIYDITDEMIQPVKAPNHQPVQKSTFLHVLWHKLFPAKTAPPLPTPVITFDKPRRYIKNRKITDIIWYPRVSHGDTFLQLDNGCIIGETQAAPSGTGLAGLNYYYDLKSLALRKGLDYETLMNK
;
A
#
# COMPACT_ATOMS: atom_id res chain seq x y z
N MET A 1 -17.07 15.18 -1.28
CA MET A 1 -17.73 13.86 -1.29
C MET A 1 -17.42 13.19 0.03
N THR A 2 -18.23 12.27 0.50
CA THR A 2 -17.95 11.46 1.68
C THR A 2 -17.31 10.14 1.29
N THR A 3 -16.76 9.39 2.25
CA THR A 3 -16.28 8.03 1.99
C THR A 3 -17.42 7.13 1.46
N HIS A 4 -18.67 7.33 1.91
CA HIS A 4 -19.83 6.58 1.39
C HIS A 4 -20.04 6.79 -0.12
N ASP A 5 -19.74 7.99 -0.64
CA ASP A 5 -19.89 8.33 -2.07
C ASP A 5 -18.90 7.57 -2.97
N LEU A 6 -17.90 6.89 -2.39
CA LEU A 6 -16.95 6.04 -3.11
C LEU A 6 -17.57 4.70 -3.52
N ILE A 7 -18.56 4.21 -2.78
CA ILE A 7 -19.18 2.93 -3.08
C ILE A 7 -19.81 2.99 -4.48
N GLY A 8 -19.49 1.99 -5.30
CA GLY A 8 -19.94 1.91 -6.67
C GLY A 8 -19.10 2.69 -7.69
N LYS A 9 -18.14 3.53 -7.25
CA LYS A 9 -17.20 4.21 -8.15
C LYS A 9 -16.16 3.22 -8.68
N THR A 10 -15.74 3.41 -9.92
CA THR A 10 -14.71 2.61 -10.57
C THR A 10 -13.37 3.31 -10.44
N ILE A 11 -12.35 2.59 -9.97
CA ILE A 11 -10.96 3.07 -9.97
C ILE A 11 -10.42 2.99 -11.39
N THR A 12 -10.18 4.13 -12.03
CA THR A 12 -9.60 4.18 -13.39
C THR A 12 -8.09 4.27 -13.36
N ASN A 13 -7.52 4.90 -12.33
CA ASN A 13 -6.08 4.94 -12.11
C ASN A 13 -5.73 5.20 -10.63
N ILE A 14 -4.48 4.92 -10.27
CA ILE A 14 -3.89 5.31 -8.98
C ILE A 14 -2.55 5.99 -9.27
N TYR A 15 -2.32 7.12 -8.61
CA TYR A 15 -1.08 7.87 -8.71
C TYR A 15 -0.38 7.96 -7.36
N GLY A 16 0.93 8.17 -7.38
CA GLY A 16 1.78 8.22 -6.20
C GLY A 16 2.82 9.32 -6.34
N ILE A 17 3.11 10.00 -5.23
CA ILE A 17 4.29 10.84 -5.07
C ILE A 17 5.13 10.18 -4.00
N HIS A 18 6.35 9.77 -4.32
CA HIS A 18 7.30 9.20 -3.36
C HIS A 18 8.37 10.25 -3.02
N ALA A 19 8.72 10.36 -1.75
CA ALA A 19 9.82 11.19 -1.28
C ALA A 19 10.60 10.49 -0.18
N ILE A 20 11.89 10.80 -0.08
CA ILE A 20 12.72 10.37 1.04
C ILE A 20 12.93 11.61 1.89
N THR A 21 12.52 11.55 3.15
CA THR A 21 12.72 12.62 4.12
C THR A 21 13.81 12.23 5.12
N GLN A 22 14.79 13.09 5.32
CA GLN A 22 15.89 12.85 6.26
C GLN A 22 15.54 13.35 7.68
N LEU A 23 14.27 13.29 8.07
CA LEU A 23 13.80 13.84 9.35
C LEU A 23 14.25 13.00 10.57
N GLU A 24 14.65 11.74 10.36
CA GLU A 24 15.14 10.82 11.40
C GLU A 24 16.51 10.22 11.05
N TYR A 25 17.25 9.72 12.06
CA TYR A 25 18.61 9.17 11.94
C TYR A 25 18.77 8.04 10.90
N PHE A 26 17.67 7.40 10.50
CA PHE A 26 17.62 6.34 9.50
C PHE A 26 16.87 6.73 8.21
N GLY A 27 16.37 7.97 8.12
CA GLY A 27 15.49 8.42 7.05
C GLY A 27 14.07 7.84 7.13
N LEU A 28 13.12 8.53 6.53
CA LEU A 28 11.72 8.13 6.41
C LEU A 28 11.29 8.24 4.96
N ASP A 29 10.89 7.11 4.37
CA ASP A 29 10.27 7.09 3.05
C ASP A 29 8.81 7.52 3.23
N THR A 30 8.38 8.50 2.45
CA THR A 30 7.00 8.96 2.41
C THR A 30 6.38 8.73 1.05
N ALA A 31 5.08 8.51 1.06
CA ALA A 31 4.29 8.38 -0.15
C ALA A 31 2.94 9.05 0.05
N THR A 32 2.45 9.69 -1.00
CA THR A 32 1.08 10.21 -1.06
C THR A 32 0.37 9.58 -2.25
N ILE A 33 -0.74 8.90 -1.98
CA ILE A 33 -1.53 8.18 -2.97
C ILE A 33 -2.77 8.98 -3.36
N PHE A 34 -3.00 9.05 -4.67
CA PHE A 34 -4.19 9.64 -5.29
C PHE A 34 -4.95 8.57 -6.05
N VAL A 35 -6.26 8.57 -5.95
CA VAL A 35 -7.14 7.64 -6.65
C VAL A 35 -7.96 8.41 -7.66
N GLU A 36 -7.91 7.99 -8.92
CA GLU A 36 -8.78 8.49 -9.97
C GLU A 36 -10.01 7.59 -10.08
N LEU A 37 -11.17 8.23 -10.02
CA LEU A 37 -12.48 7.59 -10.02
C LEU A 37 -13.23 7.99 -11.29
N ASN A 38 -13.83 7.00 -11.94
CA ASN A 38 -14.66 7.15 -13.14
C ASN A 38 -14.00 7.95 -14.28
N GLY A 39 -12.67 8.11 -14.28
CA GLY A 39 -11.91 8.79 -15.34
C GLY A 39 -11.88 10.32 -15.26
N ASP A 40 -12.50 10.95 -14.25
CA ASP A 40 -12.58 12.42 -14.18
C ASP A 40 -12.34 13.02 -12.78
N THR A 41 -12.38 12.18 -11.73
CA THR A 41 -12.41 12.64 -10.35
C THR A 41 -11.20 12.08 -9.61
N VAL A 42 -10.24 12.95 -9.28
CA VAL A 42 -9.07 12.58 -8.49
C VAL A 42 -9.28 12.98 -7.02
N ILE A 43 -8.96 12.06 -6.11
CA ILE A 43 -9.00 12.27 -4.66
C ILE A 43 -7.71 11.79 -4.00
N HIS A 44 -7.43 12.27 -2.79
CA HIS A 44 -6.50 11.59 -1.90
C HIS A 44 -7.10 10.26 -1.43
N PHE A 45 -6.23 9.29 -1.10
CA PHE A 45 -6.69 8.06 -0.47
C PHE A 45 -7.41 8.38 0.85
N PRO A 46 -8.59 7.77 1.13
CA PRO A 46 -9.34 8.07 2.35
C PRO A 46 -8.56 7.61 3.59
N HIS A 47 -8.39 8.48 4.57
CA HIS A 47 -7.75 8.13 5.85
C HIS A 47 -8.76 7.64 6.89
N THR A 48 -10.05 8.01 6.78
CA THR A 48 -11.09 7.55 7.70
C THR A 48 -12.40 7.25 6.97
N HIS A 49 -13.24 6.38 7.55
CA HIS A 49 -14.59 6.12 7.05
C HIS A 49 -15.55 7.33 7.14
N ARG A 50 -15.16 8.39 7.86
CA ARG A 50 -15.93 9.65 8.00
C ARG A 50 -15.29 10.83 7.27
N SER A 51 -14.22 10.57 6.52
CA SER A 51 -13.49 11.64 5.85
C SER A 51 -14.38 12.34 4.83
N GLN A 52 -14.43 13.67 4.91
CA GLN A 52 -14.77 14.45 3.73
C GLN A 52 -13.60 14.35 2.76
N LEU A 53 -13.86 13.76 1.61
CA LEU A 53 -12.90 13.63 0.54
C LEU A 53 -13.06 14.84 -0.38
N HIS A 54 -11.95 15.54 -0.55
CA HIS A 54 -11.86 16.68 -1.44
C HIS A 54 -11.41 16.21 -2.81
N LYS A 55 -12.14 16.64 -3.84
CA LYS A 55 -11.63 16.54 -5.20
C LYS A 55 -10.37 17.38 -5.29
N THR A 56 -9.32 16.83 -5.87
CA THR A 56 -8.04 17.50 -6.03
C THR A 56 -7.59 17.43 -7.48
N HIS A 57 -6.62 18.27 -7.83
CA HIS A 57 -5.90 18.13 -9.08
C HIS A 57 -4.68 17.25 -8.87
N LEU A 58 -4.37 16.45 -9.88
CA LEU A 58 -3.19 15.60 -9.84
C LEU A 58 -1.92 16.48 -9.82
N PRO A 59 -1.05 16.37 -8.81
CA PRO A 59 0.17 17.18 -8.77
C PRO A 59 1.13 16.81 -9.89
N ALA A 60 1.92 17.78 -10.37
CA ALA A 60 2.83 17.57 -11.51
C ALA A 60 3.90 16.47 -11.30
N LYS A 61 4.23 16.15 -10.05
CA LYS A 61 5.19 15.10 -9.68
C LYS A 61 4.52 13.73 -9.43
N ALA A 62 3.20 13.64 -9.54
CA ALA A 62 2.50 12.40 -9.30
C ALA A 62 2.63 11.49 -10.52
N GLU A 63 3.05 10.26 -10.28
CA GLU A 63 3.25 9.27 -11.31
C GLU A 63 2.18 8.19 -11.19
N ALA A 64 1.71 7.65 -12.32
CA ALA A 64 0.77 6.54 -12.30
C ALA A 64 1.46 5.33 -11.65
N VAL A 65 0.88 4.79 -10.59
CA VAL A 65 1.37 3.57 -9.91
C VAL A 65 0.83 2.32 -10.60
N ILE A 66 -0.26 2.48 -11.38
CA ILE A 66 -0.85 1.44 -12.20
C ILE A 66 -0.62 1.78 -13.68
N TYR A 67 0.26 1.03 -14.33
CA TYR A 67 0.53 1.17 -15.78
C TYR A 67 -0.27 0.16 -16.59
N ASP A 68 -0.67 0.54 -17.81
CA ASP A 68 -1.22 -0.40 -18.81
C ASP A 68 -0.14 -1.37 -19.25
N ILE A 69 -0.39 -2.67 -19.07
CA ILE A 69 0.50 -3.72 -19.56
C ILE A 69 -0.01 -4.07 -20.96
N THR A 70 0.77 -3.76 -22.00
CA THR A 70 0.56 -4.38 -23.32
C THR A 70 0.94 -5.86 -23.21
N ASP A 71 0.22 -6.74 -23.91
CA ASP A 71 0.41 -8.21 -23.85
C ASP A 71 1.88 -8.66 -24.10
N GLU A 72 2.70 -7.80 -24.71
CA GLU A 72 4.12 -8.02 -25.01
C GLU A 72 5.05 -8.04 -23.79
N MET A 73 4.62 -7.53 -22.62
CA MET A 73 5.47 -7.54 -21.40
C MET A 73 5.35 -8.84 -20.58
N ILE A 74 4.61 -9.85 -21.06
CA ILE A 74 4.48 -11.15 -20.40
C ILE A 74 5.65 -12.05 -20.84
N GLN A 75 6.86 -11.76 -20.35
CA GLN A 75 7.88 -12.81 -20.28
C GLN A 75 7.80 -13.51 -18.92
N PRO A 76 7.71 -14.84 -18.86
CA PRO A 76 7.81 -15.56 -17.60
C PRO A 76 9.22 -15.37 -17.06
N VAL A 77 9.37 -14.49 -16.07
CA VAL A 77 10.61 -14.41 -15.29
C VAL A 77 10.77 -15.78 -14.62
N LYS A 78 11.78 -16.55 -15.05
CA LYS A 78 12.20 -17.77 -14.35
C LYS A 78 12.45 -17.37 -12.90
N ALA A 79 11.69 -17.96 -11.98
CA ALA A 79 11.89 -17.75 -10.55
C ALA A 79 13.37 -18.03 -10.22
N PRO A 80 14.12 -17.07 -9.65
CA PRO A 80 15.46 -17.37 -9.18
C PRO A 80 15.34 -18.43 -8.07
N ASN A 81 16.09 -19.52 -8.19
CA ASN A 81 16.14 -20.61 -7.21
C ASN A 81 16.31 -20.04 -5.79
N HIS A 82 15.25 -19.98 -5.00
CA HIS A 82 15.30 -19.56 -3.60
C HIS A 82 15.55 -20.79 -2.74
N GLN A 83 16.76 -20.90 -2.18
CA GLN A 83 16.97 -21.74 -1.01
C GLN A 83 16.28 -21.10 0.20
N PRO A 84 15.60 -21.88 1.06
CA PRO A 84 14.91 -21.35 2.22
C PRO A 84 15.93 -20.81 3.24
N VAL A 85 15.98 -19.49 3.43
CA VAL A 85 16.85 -18.87 4.44
C VAL A 85 16.23 -19.04 5.83
N GLN A 86 16.96 -19.75 6.68
CA GLN A 86 16.61 -20.15 8.03
C GLN A 86 16.53 -18.92 8.98
N LYS A 87 15.48 -18.87 9.81
CA LYS A 87 15.23 -17.82 10.82
C LYS A 87 16.41 -17.71 11.80
N SER A 88 17.05 -16.53 11.90
CA SER A 88 18.03 -16.23 12.96
C SER A 88 17.80 -14.87 13.63
N THR A 89 16.64 -14.72 14.26
CA THR A 89 16.23 -13.46 14.93
C THR A 89 17.04 -13.13 16.19
N PHE A 90 17.68 -14.12 16.83
CA PHE A 90 18.38 -13.91 18.11
C PHE A 90 19.86 -13.54 17.99
N LEU A 91 20.60 -14.13 17.03
CA LEU A 91 22.03 -13.86 16.87
C LEU A 91 22.30 -12.45 16.31
N HIS A 92 21.41 -11.96 15.44
CA HIS A 92 21.52 -10.64 14.80
C HIS A 92 21.40 -9.49 15.82
N VAL A 93 20.47 -9.61 16.77
CA VAL A 93 20.29 -8.61 17.84
C VAL A 93 21.48 -8.57 18.80
N LEU A 94 22.07 -9.74 19.09
CA LEU A 94 23.26 -9.83 19.95
C LEU A 94 24.50 -9.26 19.26
N TRP A 95 24.67 -9.51 17.96
CA TRP A 95 25.75 -8.95 17.15
C TRP A 95 25.74 -7.42 17.10
N HIS A 96 24.55 -6.81 16.96
CA HIS A 96 24.41 -5.35 16.96
C HIS A 96 24.73 -4.68 18.31
N LYS A 97 24.59 -5.39 19.42
CA LYS A 97 25.01 -4.89 20.75
C LYS A 97 26.53 -4.95 20.95
N LEU A 98 27.20 -5.92 20.33
CA LEU A 98 28.63 -6.16 20.52
C LEU A 98 29.51 -5.37 19.55
N PHE A 99 28.99 -4.99 18.38
CA PHE A 99 29.73 -4.23 17.37
C PHE A 99 28.93 -3.01 16.89
N PRO A 100 28.96 -1.87 17.61
CA PRO A 100 28.37 -0.63 17.15
C PRO A 100 29.25 -0.01 16.05
N ALA A 101 29.23 -0.60 14.86
CA ALA A 101 29.96 -0.12 13.69
C ALA A 101 29.06 0.73 12.78
N LYS A 102 29.65 1.83 12.30
CA LYS A 102 29.07 3.03 11.68
C LYS A 102 28.30 2.87 10.35
N THR A 103 27.98 1.68 9.90
CA THR A 103 27.11 1.47 8.74
C THR A 103 26.53 0.07 8.87
N ALA A 104 25.32 -0.03 9.39
CA ALA A 104 24.57 -1.28 9.30
C ALA A 104 24.42 -1.63 7.81
N PRO A 105 24.75 -2.87 7.38
CA PRO A 105 24.39 -3.30 6.04
C PRO A 105 22.87 -3.15 5.88
N PRO A 106 22.37 -2.70 4.71
CA PRO A 106 20.94 -2.60 4.50
C PRO A 106 20.32 -3.96 4.80
N LEU A 107 19.29 -3.96 5.65
CA LEU A 107 18.48 -5.14 5.89
C LEU A 107 18.10 -5.71 4.51
N PRO A 108 18.18 -7.04 4.30
CA PRO A 108 17.61 -7.62 3.09
C PRO A 108 16.13 -7.28 3.10
N THR A 109 15.77 -6.28 2.29
CA THR A 109 14.38 -5.92 2.12
C THR A 109 13.72 -7.11 1.45
N PRO A 110 12.61 -7.63 1.99
CA PRO A 110 11.68 -8.31 1.13
C PRO A 110 11.20 -7.25 0.15
N VAL A 111 11.88 -7.13 -0.99
CA VAL A 111 11.26 -6.59 -2.19
C VAL A 111 10.13 -7.57 -2.47
N ILE A 112 8.96 -7.30 -1.91
CA ILE A 112 7.73 -7.90 -2.40
C ILE A 112 7.55 -7.22 -3.75
N THR A 113 8.24 -7.76 -4.76
CA THR A 113 8.05 -7.41 -6.15
C THR A 113 6.63 -7.82 -6.49
N PHE A 114 5.73 -6.86 -6.38
CA PHE A 114 4.33 -6.98 -6.72
C PHE A 114 4.21 -7.06 -8.24
N ASP A 115 4.53 -8.22 -8.82
CA ASP A 115 4.45 -8.43 -10.27
C ASP A 115 2.99 -8.48 -10.79
N LYS A 116 1.97 -8.48 -9.91
CA LYS A 116 0.59 -8.79 -10.31
C LYS A 116 -0.59 -7.99 -9.72
N PRO A 117 -0.51 -6.98 -8.82
CA PRO A 117 -1.71 -6.26 -8.37
C PRO A 117 -2.41 -5.44 -9.46
N ARG A 118 -1.69 -5.09 -10.53
CA ARG A 118 -2.14 -4.14 -11.58
C ARG A 118 -3.44 -4.57 -12.27
N ARG A 119 -3.57 -5.85 -12.65
CA ARG A 119 -4.78 -6.42 -13.29
C ARG A 119 -6.01 -6.46 -12.36
N TYR A 120 -5.78 -6.37 -11.07
CA TYR A 120 -6.80 -6.55 -10.04
C TYR A 120 -7.28 -5.23 -9.43
N ILE A 121 -6.77 -4.08 -9.87
CA ILE A 121 -7.17 -2.77 -9.34
C ILE A 121 -7.77 -1.87 -10.43
N LYS A 122 -7.14 -1.78 -11.61
CA LYS A 122 -7.64 -0.92 -12.69
C LYS A 122 -9.02 -1.39 -13.16
N ASN A 123 -9.91 -0.42 -13.38
CA ASN A 123 -11.29 -0.63 -13.82
C ASN A 123 -12.13 -1.48 -12.85
N ARG A 124 -11.77 -1.50 -11.56
CA ARG A 124 -12.53 -2.21 -10.53
C ARG A 124 -13.42 -1.26 -9.76
N LYS A 125 -14.61 -1.74 -9.42
CA LYS A 125 -15.57 -0.99 -8.62
C LYS A 125 -15.27 -1.15 -7.14
N ILE A 126 -15.34 -0.05 -6.40
CA ILE A 126 -15.27 -0.07 -4.94
C ILE A 126 -16.61 -0.61 -4.40
N THR A 127 -16.55 -1.66 -3.60
CA THR A 127 -17.72 -2.34 -3.04
C THR A 127 -17.89 -2.11 -1.56
N ASP A 128 -16.82 -1.88 -0.82
CA ASP A 128 -16.87 -1.60 0.61
C ASP A 128 -15.67 -0.76 1.07
N ILE A 129 -15.77 -0.24 2.29
CA ILE A 129 -14.70 0.45 3.00
C ILE A 129 -14.47 -0.28 4.31
N ILE A 130 -13.23 -0.71 4.51
CA ILE A 130 -12.79 -1.41 5.71
C ILE A 130 -11.98 -0.43 6.55
N TRP A 131 -12.28 -0.35 7.84
CA TRP A 131 -11.65 0.59 8.76
C TRP A 131 -11.23 -0.11 10.05
N TYR A 132 -10.01 0.17 10.52
CA TYR A 132 -9.52 -0.30 11.81
C TYR A 132 -9.57 0.85 12.84
N PRO A 133 -10.59 0.89 13.72
CA PRO A 133 -10.82 2.00 14.66
C PRO A 133 -9.79 2.10 15.78
N ARG A 134 -9.12 1.00 16.12
CA ARG A 134 -8.23 0.90 17.28
C ARG A 134 -6.78 1.31 16.97
N VAL A 135 -6.45 1.58 15.72
CA VAL A 135 -5.16 2.12 15.31
C VAL A 135 -5.23 3.65 15.41
N SER A 136 -4.27 4.28 16.08
CA SER A 136 -4.30 5.70 16.49
C SER A 136 -4.46 6.72 15.35
N HIS A 137 -4.31 6.30 14.08
CA HIS A 137 -4.59 7.12 12.89
C HIS A 137 -5.59 6.48 11.91
N GLY A 138 -6.21 5.36 12.27
CA GLY A 138 -7.24 4.67 11.49
C GLY A 138 -6.73 4.19 10.13
N ASP A 139 -6.41 2.90 10.01
CA ASP A 139 -6.12 2.35 8.69
C ASP A 139 -7.44 2.14 7.95
N THR A 140 -7.61 2.86 6.84
CA THR A 140 -8.75 2.70 5.94
C THR A 140 -8.31 1.97 4.70
N PHE A 141 -9.16 1.07 4.22
CA PHE A 141 -8.93 0.29 3.01
C PHE A 141 -10.18 0.32 2.14
N LEU A 142 -9.97 0.19 0.84
CA LEU A 142 -11.04 0.06 -0.15
C LEU A 142 -11.11 -1.40 -0.60
N GLN A 143 -12.29 -2.01 -0.46
CA GLN A 143 -12.56 -3.32 -1.03
C GLN A 143 -13.13 -3.16 -2.43
N LEU A 144 -12.66 -4.00 -3.35
CA LEU A 144 -13.02 -4.00 -4.75
C LEU A 144 -13.99 -5.15 -5.08
N ASP A 145 -14.67 -5.05 -6.21
CA ASP A 145 -15.64 -6.05 -6.71
C ASP A 145 -15.07 -7.46 -6.91
N ASN A 146 -13.78 -7.57 -7.16
CA ASN A 146 -13.06 -8.82 -7.27
C ASN A 146 -12.54 -9.36 -5.92
N GLY A 147 -12.94 -8.75 -4.80
CA GLY A 147 -12.52 -9.13 -3.44
C GLY A 147 -11.16 -8.60 -3.02
N CYS A 148 -10.41 -7.97 -3.93
CA CYS A 148 -9.12 -7.35 -3.59
C CYS A 148 -9.30 -6.14 -2.69
N ILE A 149 -8.29 -5.85 -1.89
CA ILE A 149 -8.31 -4.74 -0.94
C ILE A 149 -7.05 -3.89 -1.14
N ILE A 150 -7.24 -2.58 -1.22
CA ILE A 150 -6.14 -1.62 -1.32
C ILE A 150 -6.14 -0.67 -0.14
N GLY A 151 -4.95 -0.21 0.25
CA GLY A 151 -4.74 0.75 1.33
C GLY A 151 -3.56 1.66 1.04
N GLU A 152 -3.26 2.58 1.95
CA GLU A 152 -2.09 3.46 1.86
C GLU A 152 -1.24 3.34 3.13
N THR A 153 0.07 3.50 2.98
CA THR A 153 0.99 3.82 4.08
C THR A 153 1.75 5.07 3.71
N GLN A 154 1.47 6.17 4.41
CA GLN A 154 2.04 7.48 4.08
C GLN A 154 3.51 7.61 4.41
N ALA A 155 3.97 6.86 5.41
CA ALA A 155 5.33 6.92 5.91
C ALA A 155 5.78 5.56 6.41
N ALA A 156 7.02 5.20 6.12
CA ALA A 156 7.68 4.00 6.62
C ALA A 156 9.17 4.25 6.83
N PRO A 157 9.86 3.46 7.67
CA PRO A 157 11.31 3.55 7.80
C PRO A 157 11.98 3.45 6.42
N SER A 158 12.98 4.29 6.18
CA SER A 158 13.58 4.37 4.85
C SER A 158 14.19 3.05 4.40
N GLY A 159 14.05 2.78 3.11
CA GLY A 159 14.57 1.58 2.48
C GLY A 159 13.73 0.34 2.73
N THR A 160 12.58 0.41 3.43
CA THR A 160 11.67 -0.74 3.63
C THR A 160 10.76 -1.01 2.44
N GLY A 161 10.54 -0.01 1.57
CA GLY A 161 9.59 -0.10 0.46
C GLY A 161 8.13 -0.21 0.89
N LEU A 162 7.82 0.08 2.15
CA LEU A 162 6.46 -0.04 2.71
C LEU A 162 5.61 1.22 2.55
N ALA A 163 6.22 2.37 2.25
CA ALA A 163 5.48 3.60 1.99
C ALA A 163 4.86 3.58 0.58
N GLY A 164 3.54 3.78 0.50
CA GLY A 164 2.79 3.82 -0.75
C GLY A 164 1.52 2.99 -0.71
N LEU A 165 1.15 2.48 -1.89
CA LEU A 165 -0.04 1.68 -2.09
C LEU A 165 0.17 0.27 -1.51
N ASN A 166 -0.70 -0.13 -0.59
CA ASN A 166 -0.79 -1.49 -0.09
C ASN A 166 -1.85 -2.27 -0.87
N TYR A 167 -1.60 -3.57 -1.06
CA TYR A 167 -2.52 -4.47 -1.75
C TYR A 167 -2.65 -5.80 -1.01
N TYR A 168 -3.87 -6.30 -0.92
CA TYR A 168 -4.22 -7.59 -0.35
C TYR A 168 -5.19 -8.30 -1.29
N TYR A 169 -5.01 -9.61 -1.47
CA TYR A 169 -5.86 -10.42 -2.36
C TYR A 169 -7.29 -10.55 -1.85
N ASP A 170 -7.45 -10.59 -0.53
CA ASP A 170 -8.73 -10.79 0.14
C ASP A 170 -8.69 -10.29 1.59
N LEU A 171 -9.87 -10.30 2.23
CA LEU A 171 -10.05 -9.89 3.62
C LEU A 171 -9.28 -10.77 4.60
N LYS A 172 -9.10 -12.05 4.27
CA LYS A 172 -8.32 -12.99 5.08
C LYS A 172 -6.85 -12.56 5.14
N SER A 173 -6.28 -12.17 4.01
CA SER A 173 -4.90 -11.69 3.87
C SER A 173 -4.69 -10.38 4.63
N LEU A 174 -5.65 -9.47 4.56
CA LEU A 174 -5.65 -8.25 5.36
C LEU A 174 -5.72 -8.57 6.86
N ALA A 175 -6.65 -9.43 7.27
CA ALA A 175 -6.84 -9.78 8.67
C ALA A 175 -5.64 -10.50 9.30
N LEU A 176 -4.94 -11.35 8.53
CA LEU A 176 -3.68 -11.95 8.98
C LEU A 176 -2.60 -10.92 9.29
N ARG A 177 -2.65 -9.74 8.64
CA ARG A 177 -1.67 -8.67 8.81
C ARG A 177 -2.09 -7.64 9.87
N LYS A 178 -3.37 -7.29 9.94
CA LYS A 178 -3.89 -6.17 10.74
C LYS A 178 -4.74 -6.59 11.93
N GLY A 179 -5.26 -7.81 11.96
CA GLY A 179 -6.18 -8.29 12.98
C GLY A 179 -7.61 -8.46 12.46
N LEU A 180 -8.52 -8.86 13.34
CA LEU A 180 -9.94 -9.10 13.02
C LEU A 180 -10.85 -7.98 13.52
N ASP A 181 -10.29 -6.95 14.13
CA ASP A 181 -10.98 -5.82 14.76
C ASP A 181 -11.27 -4.68 13.76
N TYR A 182 -11.68 -5.04 12.54
CA TYR A 182 -12.13 -4.09 11.54
C TYR A 182 -13.64 -3.88 11.56
N GLU A 183 -14.06 -2.73 11.07
CA GLU A 183 -15.44 -2.40 10.77
C GLU A 183 -15.58 -2.21 9.25
N THR A 184 -16.73 -2.59 8.70
CA THR A 184 -17.08 -2.34 7.29
C THR A 184 -18.21 -1.32 7.21
N LEU A 185 -18.24 -0.54 6.14
CA LEU A 185 -19.28 0.46 5.93
C LEU A 185 -20.65 -0.17 5.68
N MET A 186 -20.68 -1.31 4.97
CA MET A 186 -21.93 -1.99 4.58
C MET A 186 -22.54 -2.90 5.67
N ASN A 187 -21.86 -3.14 6.80
CA ASN A 187 -22.40 -3.95 7.93
C ASN A 187 -22.69 -3.11 9.19
N LYS A 188 -22.96 -1.80 9.01
CA LYS A 188 -23.44 -0.93 10.08
C LYS A 188 -24.93 -0.65 9.96
#